data_AF-A0A351IYN6-F1
#
_entry.id   AF-A0A351IYN6-F1
#
_cell.length_a   1.000
_cell.length_b   1.000
_cell.length_c   1.000
_cell.angle_alpha   90.00
_cell.angle_beta   90.00
_cell.angle_gamma   90.00
#
_symmetry.space_group_name_H-M   'P 1'
#
loop_
_entity.id
_entity.type
_entity.pdbx_description
1 polymer ?
#
loop_
_entity_poly.entity_id
_entity_poly.type
_entity_poly.pdbx_seq_one_letter_code
_entity_poly.pdbx_strand_id
1 'polypeptide(L)' 'LGFSIVEVLSTCPTNWGKTPTEALEWLRTDMIPYYPLGVYKDITAKGENRHV' A
#
# COMPACT_ATOMS: atom_id res chain seq x y z
N LEU A 1 4.07 26.33 0.42
CA LEU A 1 3.16 25.43 -0.32
C LEU A 1 3.92 24.17 -0.70
N GLY A 2 3.30 22.99 -0.61
CA GLY A 2 3.89 21.70 -0.97
C GLY A 2 2.85 20.76 -1.56
N PHE A 3 3.30 19.71 -2.24
CA PHE A 3 2.47 18.66 -2.84
C PHE A 3 2.84 17.31 -2.24
N SER A 4 1.82 16.53 -1.89
CA SER A 4 1.96 15.15 -1.41
C SER A 4 0.98 14.26 -2.14
N ILE A 5 1.42 13.04 -2.46
CA ILE A 5 0.59 11.99 -3.03
C ILE A 5 0.58 10.80 -2.08
N VAL A 6 -0.60 10.21 -1.87
CA VAL A 6 -0.79 9.02 -1.05
C VAL A 6 -1.52 7.99 -1.91
N GLU A 7 -0.94 6.81 -2.02
CA GLU A 7 -1.57 5.65 -2.65
C GLU A 7 -2.17 4.76 -1.55
N VAL A 8 -3.34 4.18 -1.83
CA VAL A 8 -4.03 3.28 -0.90
C VAL A 8 -4.43 2.00 -1.63
N LEU A 9 -4.00 0.86 -1.11
CA LEU A 9 -4.54 -0.44 -1.52
C LEU A 9 -5.90 -0.63 -0.83
N SER A 10 -6.96 -0.66 -1.65
CA SER A 10 -8.33 -0.84 -1.18
C SER A 10 -8.92 -2.10 -1.78
N THR A 11 -9.36 -3.03 -0.93
CA THR A 11 -10.01 -4.26 -1.39
C THR A 11 -11.48 -3.99 -1.66
N CYS A 12 -11.99 -4.50 -2.79
CA CYS A 12 -13.44 -4.62 -3.03
C CYS A 12 -13.82 -6.10 -2.90
N PRO A 13 -14.32 -6.56 -1.74
CA PRO A 13 -14.57 -7.98 -1.49
C PRO A 13 -15.55 -8.59 -2.50
N THR A 14 -16.56 -7.80 -2.92
CA THR A 14 -17.56 -8.19 -3.90
C THR A 14 -16.95 -8.56 -5.26
N ASN A 15 -16.02 -7.74 -5.76
CA ASN A 15 -15.42 -7.98 -7.07
C ASN A 15 -14.51 -9.23 -7.09
N TRP A 16 -13.92 -9.58 -5.95
CA TRP A 16 -13.07 -10.76 -5.82
C TRP A 16 -13.82 -12.01 -5.35
N GLY A 17 -15.12 -11.91 -5.11
CA GLY A 17 -15.93 -13.01 -4.59
C GLY A 17 -15.46 -13.51 -3.22
N LYS A 18 -14.95 -12.62 -2.36
CA LYS A 18 -14.41 -12.94 -1.03
C LYS A 18 -15.26 -12.28 0.05
N THR A 19 -15.29 -12.88 1.24
CA THR A 19 -15.77 -12.14 2.44
C THR A 19 -14.81 -10.98 2.76
N PRO A 20 -15.27 -9.94 3.48
CA PRO A 20 -14.41 -8.83 3.85
C PRO A 20 -13.11 -9.25 4.56
N THR A 21 -13.17 -10.26 5.43
CA THR A 21 -12.01 -10.77 6.17
C THR A 21 -11.04 -11.53 5.27
N GLU A 22 -11.54 -12.37 4.35
CA GLU A 22 -10.69 -13.09 3.38
C GLU A 22 -10.05 -12.14 2.37
N ALA A 23 -10.75 -11.09 1.96
CA ALA A 23 -10.21 -10.09 1.05
C ALA A 23 -9.04 -9.34 1.68
N LEU A 24 -9.13 -9.00 2.97
CA LEU A 24 -8.03 -8.38 3.72
C LEU A 24 -6.84 -9.32 3.88
N GLU A 25 -7.08 -10.62 4.10
CA GLU A 25 -6.00 -11.59 4.18
C GLU A 25 -5.29 -11.73 2.84
N TRP A 26 -6.05 -11.86 1.75
CA TRP A 26 -5.51 -11.90 0.39
C TRP A 26 -4.73 -10.64 0.03
N LEU A 27 -5.17 -9.46 0.49
CA LEU A 27 -4.38 -8.23 0.32
C LEU A 27 -3.00 -8.36 0.97
N ARG A 28 -2.89 -8.97 2.16
CA ARG A 28 -1.61 -9.11 2.87
C ARG A 28 -0.70 -10.13 2.21
N THR A 29 -1.23 -11.27 1.81
CA THR A 29 -0.45 -12.41 1.32
C THR A 29 -0.10 -12.30 -0.16
N ASP A 30 -0.95 -11.67 -0.96
CA ASP A 30 -0.83 -11.66 -2.42
C ASP A 30 -0.63 -10.24 -2.98
N MET A 31 -1.40 -9.24 -2.51
CA MET A 31 -1.31 -7.89 -3.07
C MET A 31 -0.12 -7.09 -2.57
N ILE A 32 0.17 -7.06 -1.25
CA ILE A 32 1.29 -6.26 -0.72
C ILE A 32 2.63 -6.69 -1.34
N PRO A 33 2.94 -7.99 -1.53
CA PRO A 33 4.16 -8.40 -2.22
C PRO A 33 4.22 -7.92 -3.68
N TYR A 34 3.07 -7.82 -4.35
CA TYR A 34 2.98 -7.34 -5.73
C TYR A 34 3.00 -5.81 -5.84
N TYR A 35 2.38 -5.12 -4.89
CA TYR A 35 2.31 -3.66 -4.75
C TYR A 35 2.97 -3.25 -3.43
N PRO A 36 4.32 -3.21 -3.37
CA PRO A 36 5.04 -2.95 -2.15
C PRO A 36 4.70 -1.56 -1.59
N LEU A 37 4.38 -1.53 -0.31
CA LEU A 37 4.09 -0.31 0.42
C LEU A 37 5.40 0.39 0.81
N GLY A 38 5.43 1.71 0.71
CA GLY A 38 6.62 2.46 1.07
C GLY A 38 6.48 3.96 0.85
N VAL A 39 7.52 4.67 1.29
CA VAL A 39 7.67 6.11 1.04
C VAL A 39 8.55 6.29 -0.19
N TYR A 40 7.92 6.65 -1.31
CA TYR A 40 8.64 6.89 -2.56
C TYR A 40 9.46 8.18 -2.55
N LYS A 41 8.99 9.22 -1.85
CA LYS A 41 9.68 10.51 -1.77
C LYS A 41 9.37 11.24 -0.47
N ASP A 42 10.42 11.54 0.28
CA ASP A 42 10.39 12.43 1.43
C ASP A 42 11.58 13.40 1.36
N ILE A 43 11.29 14.70 1.35
CA ILE A 43 12.31 15.77 1.30
C ILE A 43 12.77 16.22 2.69
N THR A 44 12.12 15.72 3.75
CA THR A 44 12.39 16.06 5.15
C THR A 44 13.17 14.96 5.87
N ALA A 45 13.19 13.74 5.33
CA ALA A 45 13.91 12.60 5.90
C ALA A 45 15.43 12.84 5.91
N LYS A 46 16.01 12.91 7.11
CA LYS A 46 17.46 12.97 7.35
C LYS A 46 18.00 11.57 7.63
N GLY A 47 18.40 10.84 6.59
CA GLY A 47 19.06 9.53 6.72
C GLY A 47 18.12 8.38 7.10
N GLU A 48 18.37 7.20 6.53
CA GLU A 48 17.75 5.90 6.84
C GLU A 48 16.23 5.76 6.66
N ASN A 49 15.82 5.68 5.39
CA ASN A 49 14.89 4.67 4.84
C ASN A 49 14.46 5.09 3.43
N ARG A 50 15.44 5.15 2.52
CA ARG A 50 15.15 5.16 1.08
C ARG A 50 15.09 3.72 0.60
N HIS A 51 14.05 3.00 0.98
CA HIS A 51 13.67 1.80 0.23
C HIS A 51 13.00 2.30 -1.04
N VAL A 52 13.80 2.39 -2.10
CA VAL A 52 13.34 2.30 -3.49
C VAL A 52 13.24 0.82 -3.86
#